data_AF-A0A6C2UM58-F1
#
_entry.id   AF-A0A6C2UM58-F1
#
_cell.length_a   1.000
_cell.length_b   1.000
_cell.length_c   1.000
_cell.angle_alpha   90.00
_cell.angle_beta   90.00
_cell.angle_gamma   90.00
#
_symmetry.space_group_name_H-M   'P 1'
#
loop_
_entity.id
_entity.type
_entity.pdbx_description
1 polymer ?
#
loop_
_entity_poly.entity_id
_entity_poly.type
_entity_poly.pdbx_seq_one_letter_code
_entity_poly.pdbx_strand_id
1 'polypeptide(L)'
;MHKTLNHRTDPFPIQYPQHQNDELGKLIPFLDLKLPVFFPSISSVKTNLKPVEYLKLLVAVGHPQFLVSAHDLFYAPTEDKEEIHSLLVSAKRNGQIVLLDSGNYEAYWHKANWSEEMFFSVLDDFESFSVSFSFDEQSPPPDVEKICQITKERAGRHLEHIGDAIYSPIIHAPKELLSDSVVGVAQSINPQMIAVPERLLGHGVLERIVTLRNIRKQLNKLDRYRCISTVLFYCSRG
;
A
#
# COMPACT_ATOMS: atom_id res chain seq x y z
N MET A 1 27.63 -35.65 -16.22
CA MET A 1 26.21 -35.68 -16.64
C MET A 1 25.48 -36.54 -15.61
N HIS A 2 24.58 -36.09 -14.75
CA HIS A 2 23.49 -35.13 -14.93
C HIS A 2 23.34 -34.24 -13.69
N LYS A 3 22.94 -32.98 -13.96
CA LYS A 3 22.60 -31.94 -12.99
C LYS A 3 21.36 -32.31 -12.18
N THR A 4 21.44 -32.06 -10.89
CA THR A 4 20.35 -31.87 -9.94
C THR A 4 19.39 -30.79 -10.45
N LEU A 5 18.09 -31.09 -10.49
CA LEU A 5 17.03 -30.13 -10.77
C LEU A 5 16.64 -29.42 -9.48
N ASN A 6 16.86 -28.11 -9.46
CA ASN A 6 16.49 -27.19 -8.39
C ASN A 6 14.97 -27.18 -8.16
N HIS A 7 14.57 -27.35 -6.90
CA HIS A 7 13.28 -26.92 -6.40
C HIS A 7 13.20 -25.39 -6.51
N ARG A 8 12.25 -24.86 -7.29
CA ARG A 8 11.87 -23.45 -7.25
C ARG A 8 11.17 -23.20 -5.91
N THR A 9 11.79 -22.40 -5.05
CA THR A 9 11.16 -21.80 -3.88
C THR A 9 10.15 -20.76 -4.34
N ASP A 10 8.90 -20.91 -3.90
CA ASP A 10 7.85 -19.90 -4.01
C ASP A 10 8.34 -18.60 -3.32
N PRO A 11 8.34 -17.43 -3.98
CA PRO A 11 8.78 -16.18 -3.37
C PRO A 11 7.90 -15.70 -2.20
N PHE A 12 6.80 -16.40 -1.88
CA PHE A 12 5.90 -16.05 -0.77
C PHE A 12 5.67 -17.22 0.24
N PRO A 13 6.72 -17.78 0.89
CA PRO A 13 6.56 -18.98 1.69
C PRO A 13 6.18 -18.62 3.14
N ILE A 14 4.90 -18.40 3.41
CA ILE A 14 4.38 -18.37 4.79
C ILE A 14 3.09 -19.19 4.89
N GLN A 15 3.07 -20.11 5.86
CA GLN A 15 1.89 -20.90 6.24
C GLN A 15 1.00 -20.09 7.17
N TYR A 16 -0.30 -19.99 6.84
CA TYR A 16 -1.28 -19.28 7.65
C TYR A 16 -2.38 -20.24 8.13
N PRO A 17 -2.92 -20.04 9.33
CA PRO A 17 -4.01 -20.85 9.85
C PRO A 17 -5.30 -20.63 9.03
N GLN A 18 -5.97 -21.73 8.69
CA GLN A 18 -7.26 -21.72 7.99
C GLN A 18 -8.38 -21.41 8.96
N HIS A 19 -9.00 -20.22 8.95
CA HIS A 19 -10.22 -20.01 9.75
C HIS A 19 -11.31 -19.14 9.12
N GLN A 20 -12.52 -19.49 9.56
CA GLN A 20 -13.86 -19.23 9.06
C GLN A 20 -14.31 -17.76 9.11
N ASN A 21 -15.42 -17.50 8.42
CA ASN A 21 -16.08 -16.21 8.21
C ASN A 21 -16.45 -15.44 9.50
N ASP A 22 -16.62 -14.14 9.28
CA ASP A 22 -17.27 -13.10 10.10
C ASP A 22 -16.48 -12.25 11.11
N GLU A 23 -16.95 -10.98 11.15
CA GLU A 23 -16.92 -9.93 12.18
C GLU A 23 -15.73 -8.98 12.39
N LEU A 24 -16.10 -7.72 12.68
CA LEU A 24 -15.27 -6.57 13.04
C LEU A 24 -14.29 -6.90 14.18
N GLY A 25 -13.11 -6.28 14.19
CA GLY A 25 -12.11 -6.48 15.25
C GLY A 25 -11.10 -7.60 14.98
N LYS A 26 -11.00 -8.12 13.75
CA LYS A 26 -9.88 -8.99 13.35
C LYS A 26 -8.55 -8.25 13.53
N LEU A 27 -7.64 -8.86 14.29
CA LEU A 27 -6.21 -8.53 14.25
C LEU A 27 -5.70 -8.93 12.87
N ILE A 28 -5.04 -8.00 12.19
CA ILE A 28 -4.25 -8.33 11.00
C ILE A 28 -3.03 -9.11 11.50
N PRO A 29 -2.89 -10.43 11.24
CA PRO A 29 -1.89 -11.27 11.91
C PRO A 29 -0.44 -10.84 11.66
N PHE A 30 -0.23 -10.04 10.62
CA PHE A 30 1.07 -9.55 10.18
C PHE A 30 1.35 -8.09 10.62
N LEU A 31 0.39 -7.40 11.24
CA LEU A 31 0.54 -6.01 11.70
C LEU A 31 -0.02 -5.75 13.11
N ASP A 32 -0.63 -6.73 13.78
CA ASP A 32 -1.32 -6.56 15.07
C ASP A 32 -2.31 -5.36 15.12
N LEU A 33 -2.88 -5.00 13.97
CA LEU A 33 -3.87 -3.92 13.83
C LEU A 33 -5.30 -4.44 13.93
N LYS A 34 -6.13 -3.76 14.72
CA LYS A 34 -7.59 -4.01 14.75
C LYS A 34 -8.27 -3.25 13.62
N LEU A 35 -9.04 -3.96 12.80
CA LEU A 35 -9.84 -3.36 11.73
C LEU A 35 -11.26 -2.99 12.17
N PRO A 36 -11.85 -1.88 11.65
CA PRO A 36 -11.24 -0.91 10.73
C PRO A 36 -10.22 0.00 11.44
N VAL A 37 -9.21 0.45 10.69
CA VAL A 37 -8.13 1.31 11.19
C VAL A 37 -8.01 2.54 10.29
N PHE A 38 -7.71 3.69 10.90
CA PHE A 38 -7.38 4.91 10.20
C PHE A 38 -5.88 5.20 10.36
N PHE A 39 -5.24 5.60 9.26
CA PHE A 39 -3.85 6.06 9.25
C PHE A 39 -3.85 7.58 9.05
N PRO A 40 -3.50 8.39 10.06
CA PRO A 40 -3.26 9.82 9.85
C PRO A 40 -2.20 10.00 8.77
N SER A 41 -2.53 10.79 7.75
CA SER A 41 -1.60 11.09 6.65
C SER A 41 -0.69 12.24 7.05
N ILE A 42 0.61 12.03 6.86
CA ILE A 42 1.67 13.01 6.93
C ILE A 42 1.99 13.41 5.49
N SER A 43 1.56 14.61 5.11
CA SER A 43 1.68 15.15 3.75
C SER A 43 2.00 16.64 3.77
N SER A 44 2.71 17.12 2.75
CA SER A 44 2.96 18.54 2.47
C SER A 44 1.76 19.26 1.86
N VAL A 45 0.73 18.52 1.42
CA VAL A 45 -0.47 19.09 0.79
C VAL A 45 -1.54 19.36 1.85
N LYS A 46 -2.07 20.59 1.87
CA LYS A 46 -3.20 21.01 2.72
C LYS A 46 -2.95 20.82 4.23
N THR A 47 -1.70 20.92 4.67
CA THR A 47 -1.30 20.87 6.09
C THR A 47 -0.65 22.18 6.52
N ASN A 48 -0.74 22.50 7.81
CA ASN A 48 -0.13 23.69 8.41
C ASN A 48 1.27 23.44 8.96
N LEU A 49 1.70 22.17 9.03
CA LEU A 49 2.99 21.74 9.56
C LEU A 49 3.79 21.10 8.44
N LYS A 50 5.12 21.22 8.50
CA LYS A 50 5.99 20.43 7.61
C LYS A 50 5.83 18.94 7.92
N PRO A 51 6.02 18.05 6.93
CA PRO A 51 5.98 16.60 7.15
C PRO A 51 6.85 16.13 8.33
N VAL A 52 8.09 16.65 8.45
CA VAL A 52 9.00 16.32 9.56
C VAL A 52 8.43 16.71 10.93
N GLU A 53 7.77 17.86 11.06
CA GLU A 53 7.20 18.32 12.33
C GLU A 53 6.01 17.46 12.75
N TYR A 54 5.18 17.07 11.79
CA TYR A 54 4.05 16.19 12.07
C TYR A 54 4.52 14.78 12.43
N LEU A 55 5.55 14.27 11.74
CA LEU A 55 6.18 13.00 12.08
C LEU A 55 6.77 13.01 13.49
N LYS A 56 7.49 14.07 13.89
CA LYS A 56 7.98 14.25 15.26
C LYS A 56 6.85 14.11 16.28
N LEU A 57 5.74 14.80 16.05
CA LEU A 57 4.59 14.75 16.95
C LEU A 57 4.05 13.32 17.10
N LEU A 58 3.77 12.64 15.98
CA LEU A 58 3.17 11.30 15.98
C LEU A 58 4.10 10.24 16.59
N VAL A 59 5.40 10.34 16.36
CA VAL A 59 6.41 9.48 17.00
C VAL A 59 6.50 9.77 18.50
N ALA A 60 6.57 11.03 18.90
CA ALA A 60 6.70 11.42 20.31
C ALA A 60 5.50 11.00 21.16
N VAL A 61 4.27 11.11 20.63
CA VAL A 61 3.06 10.66 21.33
C VAL A 61 2.82 9.14 21.22
N GLY A 62 3.68 8.42 20.48
CA GLY A 62 3.54 6.98 20.28
C GLY A 62 2.25 6.59 19.54
N HIS A 63 1.80 7.39 18.57
CA HIS A 63 0.58 7.07 17.83
C HIS A 63 0.78 5.77 17.04
N PRO A 64 -0.10 4.76 17.19
CA PRO A 64 0.21 3.38 16.79
C PRO A 64 0.45 3.17 15.30
N GLN A 65 -0.14 4.00 14.43
CA GLN A 65 0.06 3.88 12.99
C GLN A 65 -0.12 5.21 12.27
N PHE A 66 0.62 5.43 11.18
CA PHE A 66 0.48 6.61 10.35
C PHE A 66 0.96 6.33 8.92
N LEU A 67 0.58 7.22 8.00
CA LEU A 67 0.92 7.13 6.59
C LEU A 67 1.83 8.30 6.20
N VAL A 68 2.88 8.03 5.43
CA VAL A 68 3.84 9.03 4.95
C VAL A 68 3.87 9.01 3.42
N SER A 69 3.94 10.18 2.79
CA SER A 69 4.09 10.28 1.34
C SER A 69 5.55 10.09 0.91
N ALA A 70 5.80 9.15 0.00
CA ALA A 70 7.14 8.97 -0.59
C ALA A 70 7.63 10.21 -1.35
N HIS A 71 6.73 10.96 -1.99
CA HIS A 71 7.09 12.20 -2.67
C HIS A 71 7.66 13.23 -1.68
N ASP A 72 7.03 13.38 -0.52
CA ASP A 72 7.52 14.31 0.50
C ASP A 72 8.85 13.88 1.10
N LEU A 73 9.08 12.58 1.25
CA LEU A 73 10.38 12.05 1.65
C LEU A 73 11.47 12.38 0.62
N PHE A 74 11.17 12.20 -0.67
CA PHE A 74 12.11 12.47 -1.75
C PHE A 74 12.52 13.94 -1.79
N TYR A 75 11.55 14.85 -1.71
CA TYR A 75 11.75 16.30 -1.84
C TYR A 75 12.03 17.01 -0.52
N ALA A 76 12.08 16.30 0.61
CA ALA A 76 12.47 16.89 1.88
C ALA A 76 13.87 17.55 1.78
N PRO A 77 14.08 18.71 2.42
CA PRO A 77 15.41 19.29 2.58
C PRO A 77 16.40 18.29 3.22
N THR A 78 17.69 18.37 2.89
CA THR A 78 18.71 17.44 3.41
C THR A 78 18.72 17.36 4.93
N GLU A 79 18.60 18.50 5.60
CA GLU A 79 18.49 18.60 7.07
C GLU A 79 17.26 17.87 7.62
N ASP A 80 16.12 17.96 6.92
CA ASP A 80 14.89 17.27 7.32
C ASP A 80 14.99 15.76 7.02
N LYS A 81 15.70 15.34 5.97
CA LYS A 81 15.83 13.91 5.59
C LYS A 81 16.50 13.08 6.68
N GLU A 82 17.61 13.55 7.25
CA GLU A 82 18.31 12.84 8.32
C GLU A 82 17.41 12.66 9.55
N GLU A 83 16.67 13.72 9.89
CA GLU A 83 15.75 13.67 11.01
C GLU A 83 14.55 12.77 10.75
N ILE A 84 13.95 12.84 9.56
CA ILE A 84 12.87 11.94 9.14
C ILE A 84 13.33 10.48 9.21
N HIS A 85 14.52 10.17 8.69
CA HIS A 85 15.08 8.82 8.74
C HIS A 85 15.19 8.33 10.19
N SER A 86 15.76 9.15 11.08
CA SER A 86 15.88 8.84 12.52
C SER A 86 14.51 8.60 13.19
N LEU A 87 13.52 9.42 12.85
CA LEU A 87 12.15 9.30 13.38
C LEU A 87 11.47 8.02 12.91
N LEU A 88 11.61 7.65 11.64
CA LEU A 88 11.05 6.42 11.08
C LEU A 88 11.69 5.17 11.72
N VAL A 89 13.02 5.17 11.90
CA VAL A 89 13.73 4.11 12.63
C VAL A 89 13.21 4.00 14.06
N SER A 90 13.02 5.14 14.75
CA SER A 90 12.45 5.16 16.10
C SER A 90 11.03 4.62 16.14
N ALA A 91 10.18 5.01 15.18
CA ALA A 91 8.81 4.54 15.07
C ALA A 91 8.75 3.02 14.92
N LYS A 92 9.53 2.45 14.00
CA LYS A 92 9.63 1.00 13.79
C LYS A 92 10.10 0.28 15.06
N ARG A 93 11.13 0.79 15.73
CA ARG A 93 11.63 0.22 17.01
C ARG A 93 10.58 0.26 18.12
N ASN A 94 9.74 1.28 18.14
CA ASN A 94 8.66 1.43 19.12
C ASN A 94 7.41 0.62 18.76
N GLY A 95 7.44 -0.16 17.67
CA GLY A 95 6.31 -0.96 17.20
C GLY A 95 5.20 -0.14 16.53
N GLN A 96 5.47 1.10 16.13
CA GLN A 96 4.54 1.90 15.35
C GLN A 96 4.56 1.45 13.89
N ILE A 97 3.39 1.45 13.27
CA ILE A 97 3.21 0.95 11.90
C ILE A 97 3.24 2.12 10.94
N VAL A 98 4.24 2.09 10.07
CA VAL A 98 4.41 3.13 9.05
C VAL A 98 3.98 2.58 7.70
N LEU A 99 2.97 3.23 7.12
CA LEU A 99 2.51 2.97 5.76
C LEU A 99 3.15 4.01 4.83
N LEU A 100 3.91 3.56 3.85
CA LEU A 100 4.43 4.42 2.78
C LEU A 100 3.44 4.49 1.61
N ASP A 101 2.93 5.68 1.35
CA ASP A 101 2.13 5.98 0.15
C ASP A 101 3.02 6.31 -1.04
N SER A 102 2.52 6.10 -2.27
CA SER A 102 3.31 6.24 -3.49
C SER A 102 3.72 7.68 -3.80
N GLY A 103 3.05 8.67 -3.20
CA GLY A 103 3.34 10.10 -3.38
C GLY A 103 2.73 10.74 -4.64
N ASN A 104 1.90 10.01 -5.40
CA ASN A 104 1.31 10.53 -6.63
C ASN A 104 0.32 11.68 -6.40
N TYR A 105 -0.31 11.75 -5.22
CA TYR A 105 -1.18 12.86 -4.86
C TYR A 105 -0.40 14.15 -4.67
N GLU A 106 0.69 14.13 -3.90
CA GLU A 106 1.58 15.27 -3.71
C GLU A 106 2.19 15.72 -5.04
N ALA A 107 2.66 14.76 -5.85
CA ALA A 107 3.21 15.05 -7.18
C ALA A 107 2.22 15.80 -8.07
N TYR A 108 0.94 15.41 -8.06
CA TYR A 108 -0.11 16.10 -8.79
C TYR A 108 -0.31 17.54 -8.31
N TRP A 109 -0.41 17.76 -6.99
CA TRP A 109 -0.63 19.10 -6.43
C TRP A 109 0.55 20.04 -6.65
N HIS A 110 1.77 19.52 -6.51
CA HIS A 110 3.00 20.28 -6.72
C HIS A 110 3.43 20.36 -8.19
N LYS A 111 2.71 19.68 -9.10
CA LYS A 111 3.04 19.54 -10.53
C LYS A 111 4.49 19.04 -10.72
N ALA A 112 4.91 18.13 -9.86
CA ALA A 112 6.25 17.57 -9.87
C ALA A 112 6.39 16.47 -10.92
N ASN A 113 7.60 16.33 -11.45
CA ASN A 113 7.95 15.14 -12.23
C ASN A 113 8.21 14.00 -11.25
N TRP A 114 7.26 13.07 -11.15
CA TRP A 114 7.32 11.94 -10.22
C TRP A 114 7.23 10.64 -11.00
N SER A 115 8.26 9.81 -10.90
CA SER A 115 8.38 8.55 -11.62
C SER A 115 8.54 7.36 -10.68
N GLU A 116 8.37 6.16 -11.21
CA GLU A 116 8.53 4.92 -10.46
C GLU A 116 9.97 4.75 -9.96
N GLU A 117 10.95 5.17 -10.75
CA GLU A 117 12.38 5.13 -10.37
C GLU A 117 12.68 6.04 -9.18
N MET A 118 12.07 7.23 -9.14
CA MET A 118 12.19 8.15 -7.99
C MET A 118 11.49 7.61 -6.75
N PHE A 119 10.37 6.92 -6.94
CA PHE A 119 9.72 6.22 -5.85
C PHE A 119 10.60 5.07 -5.31
N PHE A 120 11.23 4.28 -6.18
CA PHE A 120 12.14 3.22 -5.77
C PHE A 120 13.38 3.75 -5.04
N SER A 121 13.94 4.90 -5.43
CA SER A 121 15.04 5.49 -4.65
C SER A 121 14.62 5.85 -3.22
N VAL A 122 13.34 6.20 -2.99
CA VAL A 122 12.84 6.42 -1.62
C VAL A 122 12.76 5.10 -0.83
N LEU A 123 12.36 4.00 -1.49
CA LEU A 123 12.34 2.68 -0.86
C LEU A 123 13.76 2.26 -0.44
N ASP A 124 14.75 2.53 -1.30
CA ASP A 124 16.16 2.24 -1.04
C ASP A 124 16.75 3.14 0.06
N ASP A 125 16.38 4.43 0.07
CA ASP A 125 16.90 5.41 1.04
C ASP A 125 16.27 5.25 2.45
N PHE A 126 15.08 4.65 2.55
CA PHE A 126 14.32 4.55 3.80
C PHE A 126 13.78 3.12 4.04
N GLU A 127 14.41 2.37 4.94
CA GLU A 127 14.07 0.95 5.18
C GLU A 127 13.08 0.71 6.34
N SER A 128 12.55 1.78 6.93
CA SER A 128 11.83 1.73 8.22
C SER A 128 10.30 1.71 8.10
N PHE A 129 9.77 1.30 6.95
CA PHE A 129 8.34 1.15 6.74
C PHE A 129 7.85 -0.25 7.11
N SER A 130 6.58 -0.37 7.48
CA SER A 130 5.91 -1.65 7.74
C SER A 130 5.14 -2.13 6.52
N VAL A 131 4.57 -1.19 5.76
CA VAL A 131 3.79 -1.45 4.54
C VAL A 131 4.19 -0.43 3.49
N SER A 132 4.35 -0.87 2.24
CA SER A 132 4.58 -0.01 1.08
C SER A 132 3.49 -0.23 0.05
N PHE A 133 2.85 0.86 -0.39
CA PHE A 133 1.99 0.80 -1.56
C PHE A 133 2.78 0.72 -2.85
N SER A 134 2.25 0.05 -3.87
CA SER A 134 2.83 0.13 -5.21
C SER A 134 2.78 1.55 -5.75
N PHE A 135 3.68 1.88 -6.68
CA PHE A 135 3.59 3.12 -7.44
C PHE A 135 2.21 3.23 -8.15
N ASP A 136 1.52 4.37 -7.97
CA ASP A 136 0.14 4.56 -8.45
C ASP A 136 0.12 4.86 -9.96
N GLU A 137 -0.26 3.84 -10.75
CA GLU A 137 -0.59 3.99 -12.16
C GLU A 137 -2.10 4.11 -12.36
N GLN A 138 -2.51 5.31 -12.75
CA GLN A 138 -3.93 5.67 -12.83
C GLN A 138 -4.58 5.28 -14.16
N SER A 139 -3.82 4.70 -15.11
CA SER A 139 -4.28 4.37 -16.46
C SER A 139 -4.31 2.85 -16.67
N PRO A 140 -5.26 2.12 -16.05
CA PRO A 140 -5.31 0.66 -16.18
C PRO A 140 -5.76 0.23 -17.58
N PRO A 141 -5.28 -0.91 -18.10
CA PRO A 141 -5.84 -1.49 -19.32
C PRO A 141 -7.28 -1.97 -19.05
N PRO A 142 -8.15 -1.99 -20.07
CA PRO A 142 -9.55 -2.44 -19.92
C PRO A 142 -9.68 -3.97 -19.95
N ASP A 143 -8.77 -4.69 -19.30
CA ASP A 143 -8.69 -6.16 -19.35
C ASP A 143 -8.10 -6.72 -18.05
N VAL A 144 -8.81 -7.66 -17.42
CA VAL A 144 -8.46 -8.21 -16.10
C VAL A 144 -7.12 -8.95 -16.16
N GLU A 145 -6.88 -9.75 -17.20
CA GLU A 145 -5.65 -10.54 -17.33
C GLU A 145 -4.42 -9.64 -17.48
N LYS A 146 -4.51 -8.60 -18.31
CA LYS A 146 -3.46 -7.59 -18.45
C LYS A 146 -3.23 -6.80 -17.16
N ILE A 147 -4.29 -6.43 -16.42
CA ILE A 147 -4.14 -5.80 -15.10
C ILE A 147 -3.34 -6.72 -14.17
N CYS A 148 -3.68 -8.01 -14.13
CA CYS A 148 -2.99 -9.00 -13.30
C CYS A 148 -1.52 -9.15 -13.70
N GLN A 149 -1.23 -9.26 -15.00
CA GLN A 149 0.12 -9.39 -15.51
C GLN A 149 0.98 -8.18 -15.16
N ILE A 150 0.50 -6.96 -15.46
CA ILE A 150 1.24 -5.72 -15.18
C ILE A 150 1.47 -5.56 -13.67
N THR A 151 0.45 -5.85 -12.86
CA THR A 151 0.59 -5.76 -11.40
C THR A 151 1.62 -6.77 -10.89
N LYS A 152 1.65 -7.99 -11.45
CA LYS A 152 2.64 -9.01 -11.09
C LYS A 152 4.07 -8.63 -11.47
N GLU A 153 4.27 -8.10 -12.68
CA GLU A 153 5.57 -7.63 -13.15
C GLU A 153 6.09 -6.46 -12.28
N ARG A 154 5.21 -5.51 -11.95
CA ARG A 154 5.52 -4.38 -11.06
C ARG A 154 5.79 -4.83 -9.64
N ALA A 155 5.02 -5.77 -9.10
CA ALA A 155 5.24 -6.35 -7.79
C ALA A 155 6.63 -7.00 -7.71
N GLY A 156 7.03 -7.74 -8.75
CA GLY A 156 8.36 -8.34 -8.83
C GLY A 156 9.49 -7.32 -8.64
N ARG A 157 9.43 -6.20 -9.38
CA ARG A 157 10.43 -5.12 -9.24
C ARG A 157 10.35 -4.43 -7.88
N HIS A 158 9.15 -4.09 -7.42
CA HIS A 158 8.96 -3.41 -6.13
C HIS A 158 9.49 -4.22 -4.94
N LEU A 159 9.31 -5.54 -4.97
CA LEU A 159 9.77 -6.44 -3.91
C LEU A 159 11.31 -6.45 -3.77
N GLU A 160 12.06 -6.04 -4.79
CA GLU A 160 13.53 -5.91 -4.72
C GLU A 160 13.97 -4.76 -3.80
N HIS A 161 13.08 -3.80 -3.50
CA HIS A 161 13.41 -2.56 -2.80
C HIS A 161 12.87 -2.44 -1.37
N ILE A 162 11.92 -3.29 -0.94
CA ILE A 162 11.20 -3.07 0.33
C ILE A 162 11.66 -3.91 1.52
N GLY A 163 12.65 -4.79 1.31
CA GLY A 163 13.13 -5.72 2.34
C GLY A 163 11.98 -6.53 2.97
N ASP A 164 11.84 -6.44 4.29
CA ASP A 164 10.83 -7.16 5.06
C ASP A 164 9.45 -6.45 5.12
N ALA A 165 9.31 -5.27 4.52
CA ALA A 165 8.04 -4.56 4.54
C ALA A 165 6.98 -5.27 3.67
N ILE A 166 5.71 -5.02 3.99
CA ILE A 166 4.60 -5.66 3.31
C ILE A 166 4.27 -4.89 2.04
N TYR A 167 4.33 -5.59 0.91
CA TYR A 167 3.85 -5.06 -0.35
C TYR A 167 2.32 -5.02 -0.40
N SER A 168 1.75 -3.87 -0.75
CA SER A 168 0.32 -3.68 -0.98
C SER A 168 0.05 -3.04 -2.35
N PRO A 169 -0.38 -3.80 -3.37
CA PRO A 169 -0.67 -3.24 -4.69
C PRO A 169 -1.88 -2.29 -4.63
N ILE A 170 -1.78 -1.17 -5.34
CA ILE A 170 -2.92 -0.26 -5.62
C ILE A 170 -3.56 -0.72 -6.93
N ILE A 171 -4.82 -1.14 -6.85
CA ILE A 171 -5.55 -1.71 -7.99
C ILE A 171 -6.41 -0.65 -8.64
N HIS A 172 -6.05 -0.31 -9.87
CA HIS A 172 -6.87 0.49 -10.77
C HIS A 172 -7.50 -0.42 -11.82
N ALA A 173 -8.79 -0.20 -12.09
CA ALA A 173 -9.54 -0.89 -13.11
C ALA A 173 -10.78 -0.07 -13.49
N PRO A 174 -11.34 -0.25 -14.69
CA PRO A 174 -12.71 0.16 -14.98
C PRO A 174 -13.68 -0.35 -13.91
N LYS A 175 -14.74 0.43 -13.59
CA LYS A 175 -15.67 0.14 -12.48
C LYS A 175 -16.28 -1.27 -12.59
N GLU A 176 -16.58 -1.68 -13.82
CA GLU A 176 -17.21 -2.95 -14.18
C GLU A 176 -16.26 -4.13 -13.96
N LEU A 177 -14.95 -3.90 -14.08
CA LEU A 177 -13.90 -4.93 -13.94
C LEU A 177 -13.28 -4.94 -12.55
N LEU A 178 -13.48 -3.90 -11.73
CA LEU A 178 -12.76 -3.68 -10.48
C LEU A 178 -12.78 -4.88 -9.53
N SER A 179 -13.94 -5.50 -9.33
CA SER A 179 -14.04 -6.67 -8.45
C SER A 179 -13.22 -7.86 -8.97
N ASP A 180 -13.29 -8.12 -10.27
CA ASP A 180 -12.59 -9.24 -10.89
C ASP A 180 -11.10 -8.98 -10.97
N SER A 181 -10.68 -7.75 -11.23
CA SER A 181 -9.27 -7.32 -11.17
C SER A 181 -8.66 -7.48 -9.78
N VAL A 182 -9.37 -7.08 -8.72
CA VAL A 182 -8.89 -7.25 -7.34
C VAL A 182 -8.72 -8.73 -7.01
N VAL A 183 -9.67 -9.58 -7.39
CA VAL A 183 -9.60 -11.04 -7.14
C VAL A 183 -8.50 -11.68 -7.97
N GLY A 184 -8.38 -11.33 -9.26
CA GLY A 184 -7.36 -11.86 -10.15
C GLY A 184 -5.95 -11.53 -9.66
N VAL A 185 -5.71 -10.29 -9.21
CA VAL A 185 -4.43 -9.92 -8.59
C VAL A 185 -4.22 -10.66 -7.28
N ALA A 186 -5.25 -10.77 -6.44
CA ALA A 186 -5.17 -11.53 -5.19
C ALA A 186 -4.76 -13.00 -5.41
N GLN A 187 -5.22 -13.62 -6.49
CA GLN A 187 -4.82 -14.98 -6.90
C GLN A 187 -3.42 -15.01 -7.53
N SER A 188 -3.04 -13.96 -8.28
CA SER A 188 -1.80 -13.94 -9.05
C SER A 188 -0.54 -13.72 -8.22
N ILE A 189 -0.62 -12.90 -7.17
CA ILE A 189 0.54 -12.52 -6.33
C ILE A 189 0.29 -12.67 -4.83
N ASN A 190 -0.89 -13.12 -4.42
CA ASN A 190 -1.21 -13.44 -3.03
C ASN A 190 -0.82 -12.38 -1.97
N PRO A 191 -1.17 -11.09 -2.18
CA PRO A 191 -0.73 -10.02 -1.29
C PRO A 191 -1.51 -10.06 0.03
N GLN A 192 -0.85 -9.68 1.12
CA GLN A 192 -1.46 -9.61 2.45
C GLN A 192 -2.47 -8.45 2.58
N MET A 193 -2.18 -7.33 1.91
CA MET A 193 -3.04 -6.15 1.84
C MET A 193 -3.19 -5.73 0.37
N ILE A 194 -4.38 -5.23 0.01
CA ILE A 194 -4.68 -4.69 -1.32
C ILE A 194 -5.25 -3.29 -1.13
N ALA A 195 -4.69 -2.32 -1.83
CA ALA A 195 -5.21 -0.97 -1.89
C ALA A 195 -6.16 -0.81 -3.08
N VAL A 196 -7.31 -0.18 -2.85
CA VAL A 196 -8.24 0.25 -3.90
C VAL A 196 -8.51 1.74 -3.73
N PRO A 197 -8.32 2.55 -4.78
CA PRO A 197 -8.62 3.97 -4.69
C PRO A 197 -10.11 4.21 -4.42
N GLU A 198 -10.41 5.06 -3.45
CA GLU A 198 -11.77 5.28 -2.96
C GLU A 198 -12.73 5.73 -4.07
N ARG A 199 -12.27 6.58 -5.00
CA ARG A 199 -13.06 7.07 -6.14
C ARG A 199 -13.56 5.98 -7.07
N LEU A 200 -12.87 4.83 -7.16
CA LEU A 200 -13.28 3.71 -8.01
C LEU A 200 -14.41 2.90 -7.38
N LEU A 201 -14.65 3.06 -6.08
CA LEU A 201 -15.68 2.31 -5.35
C LEU A 201 -17.09 2.86 -5.58
N GLY A 202 -17.23 4.10 -6.06
CA GLY A 202 -18.51 4.73 -6.35
C GLY A 202 -18.56 6.20 -5.96
N HIS A 203 -19.62 6.88 -6.42
CA HIS A 203 -19.78 8.34 -6.24
C HIS A 203 -20.26 8.74 -4.84
N GLY A 204 -20.92 7.83 -4.12
CA GLY A 204 -21.46 8.08 -2.79
C GLY A 204 -21.21 6.93 -1.83
N VAL A 205 -21.43 7.19 -0.54
CA VAL A 205 -21.16 6.23 0.55
C VAL A 205 -21.85 4.89 0.32
N LEU A 206 -23.11 4.89 -0.14
CA LEU A 206 -23.85 3.66 -0.40
C LEU A 206 -23.22 2.83 -1.52
N GLU A 207 -22.88 3.45 -2.66
CA GLU A 207 -22.20 2.74 -3.76
C GLU A 207 -20.86 2.17 -3.30
N ARG A 208 -20.07 2.96 -2.54
CA ARG A 208 -18.76 2.53 -2.04
C ARG A 208 -18.89 1.32 -1.12
N ILE A 209 -19.86 1.32 -0.19
CA ILE A 209 -20.13 0.19 0.70
C ILE A 209 -20.55 -1.05 -0.11
N VAL A 210 -21.44 -0.89 -1.09
CA VAL A 210 -21.90 -2.01 -1.93
C VAL A 210 -20.73 -2.62 -2.72
N THR A 211 -19.91 -1.78 -3.35
CA THR A 211 -18.72 -2.22 -4.12
C THR A 211 -17.71 -2.91 -3.22
N LEU A 212 -17.36 -2.34 -2.06
CA LEU A 212 -16.46 -2.95 -1.09
C LEU A 212 -16.98 -4.29 -0.57
N ARG A 213 -18.28 -4.37 -0.26
CA ARG A 213 -18.91 -5.63 0.17
C ARG A 213 -18.83 -6.69 -0.92
N ASN A 214 -19.01 -6.32 -2.19
CA ASN A 214 -18.85 -7.26 -3.30
C ASN A 214 -17.40 -7.76 -3.42
N ILE A 215 -16.42 -6.85 -3.41
CA ILE A 215 -14.99 -7.18 -3.42
C ILE A 215 -14.65 -8.13 -2.26
N ARG A 216 -15.03 -7.76 -1.03
CA ARG A 216 -14.82 -8.57 0.18
C ARG A 216 -15.46 -9.95 0.05
N LYS A 217 -16.69 -10.05 -0.45
CA LYS A 217 -17.38 -11.33 -0.66
C LYS A 217 -16.62 -12.23 -1.62
N GLN A 218 -16.04 -11.70 -2.69
CA GLN A 218 -15.25 -12.50 -3.64
C GLN A 218 -13.89 -12.89 -3.04
N LEU A 219 -13.19 -11.97 -2.38
CA LEU A 219 -11.92 -12.28 -1.71
C LEU A 219 -12.08 -13.34 -0.62
N ASN A 220 -13.19 -13.35 0.12
CA ASN A 220 -13.48 -14.37 1.14
C ASN A 220 -13.70 -15.78 0.57
N LYS A 221 -13.87 -15.94 -0.75
CA LYS A 221 -13.90 -17.25 -1.41
C LYS A 221 -12.51 -17.82 -1.64
N LEU A 222 -11.46 -17.00 -1.52
CA LEU A 222 -10.08 -17.44 -1.62
C LEU A 222 -9.64 -18.08 -0.31
N ASP A 223 -8.50 -18.75 -0.35
CA ASP A 223 -7.91 -19.53 0.75
C ASP A 223 -7.41 -18.68 1.94
N ARG A 224 -7.29 -17.36 1.77
CA ARG A 224 -6.65 -16.44 2.72
C ARG A 224 -7.41 -15.13 2.85
N TYR A 225 -7.47 -14.62 4.08
CA TYR A 225 -7.94 -13.27 4.32
C TYR A 225 -6.91 -12.24 3.81
N ARG A 226 -7.39 -11.25 3.06
CA ARG A 226 -6.58 -10.14 2.53
C ARG A 226 -7.17 -8.83 3.04
N CYS A 227 -6.35 -7.97 3.63
CA CYS A 227 -6.81 -6.65 4.08
C CYS A 227 -7.15 -5.79 2.85
N ILE A 228 -8.25 -5.04 2.90
CA ILE A 228 -8.56 -4.03 1.88
C ILE A 228 -8.27 -2.67 2.51
N SER A 229 -7.34 -1.93 1.91
CA SER A 229 -7.12 -0.52 2.21
C SER A 229 -7.86 0.32 1.19
N THR A 230 -8.69 1.25 1.64
CA THR A 230 -9.29 2.26 0.76
C THR A 230 -8.45 3.51 0.80
N VAL A 231 -7.77 3.82 -0.30
CA VAL A 231 -6.85 4.96 -0.34
C VAL A 231 -7.56 6.18 -0.92
N LEU A 232 -7.59 7.25 -0.14
CA LEU A 232 -8.21 8.52 -0.52
C LEU A 232 -7.25 9.33 -1.39
N PHE A 233 -7.27 9.08 -2.70
CA PHE A 233 -6.56 9.93 -3.67
C PHE A 233 -7.52 10.96 -4.27
N TYR A 234 -7.36 12.23 -3.92
CA TYR A 234 -8.06 13.36 -4.55
C TYR A 234 -7.27 13.88 -5.78
N CYS A 235 -7.06 13.03 -6.78
CA CYS A 235 -6.56 13.45 -8.09
C CYS A 235 -7.70 13.37 -9.11
N SER A 236 -8.41 14.48 -9.33
CA SER A 236 -9.26 14.62 -10.51
C SER A 236 -8.43 15.21 -11.65
N ARG A 237 -8.06 14.41 -12.65
CA ARG A 237 -7.84 14.97 -13.98
C ARG A 237 -9.20 15.48 -14.47
N GLY A 238 -9.34 16.80 -14.54
CA GLY A 238 -10.38 17.43 -15.35
C GLY A 238 -10.02 17.31 -16.83
#